data_AF-A0A845X241-F1
#
_entry.id   AF-A0A845X241-F1
#
_cell.length_a   1.000
_cell.length_b   1.000
_cell.length_c   1.000
_cell.angle_alpha   90.00
_cell.angle_beta   90.00
_cell.angle_gamma   90.00
#
_symmetry.space_group_name_H-M   'P 1'
#
loop_
_entity.id
_entity.type
_entity.pdbx_description
1 polymer ?
#
loop_
_entity_poly.entity_id
_entity_poly.type
_entity_poly.pdbx_seq_one_letter_code
_entity_poly.pdbx_strand_id
1 'polypeptide(L)' 'MTMWEQWLKPNLVLGETIVGLTPEIIAEHQLQGLILDVDETLVPLKQSQ' A
#
# COMPACT_ATOMS: atom_id res chain seq x y z
N MET A 1 2.73 -16.57 18.41
CA MET A 1 2.49 -16.13 17.03
C MET A 1 2.16 -17.37 16.22
N THR A 2 0.95 -17.43 15.66
CA THR A 2 0.45 -18.60 14.94
C THR A 2 0.86 -18.56 13.46
N MET A 3 0.85 -19.71 12.77
CA MET A 3 1.28 -19.81 11.36
C MET A 3 0.44 -18.92 10.42
N TRP A 4 -0.85 -18.73 10.73
CA TRP A 4 -1.81 -17.97 9.92
C TRP A 4 -1.66 -16.46 10.08
N GLU A 5 -1.18 -15.97 11.23
CA GLU A 5 -0.89 -14.55 11.45
C GLU A 5 0.20 -14.00 10.49
N GLN A 6 1.12 -14.84 10.03
CA GLN A 6 2.18 -14.43 9.10
C GLN A 6 1.65 -14.18 7.68
N TRP A 7 0.57 -14.85 7.29
CA TRP A 7 0.00 -14.80 5.93
C TRP A 7 -0.99 -13.66 5.76
N LEU A 8 -1.43 -13.07 6.87
CA LEU A 8 -2.33 -11.92 6.91
C LEU A 8 -1.57 -10.58 6.91
N LYS A 9 -0.24 -10.61 6.85
CA LYS A 9 0.56 -9.39 6.78
C LYS A 9 0.69 -8.93 5.32
N PRO A 10 0.55 -7.62 5.05
CA PRO A 10 0.78 -7.09 3.72
C PRO A 10 2.26 -7.22 3.35
N ASN A 11 2.54 -7.35 2.05
CA ASN A 11 3.91 -7.35 1.53
C ASN A 11 4.60 -5.99 1.67
N LEU A 12 3.82 -4.90 1.75
CA LEU A 12 4.30 -3.53 1.91
C LEU A 12 3.29 -2.71 2.74
N VAL A 13 3.80 -1.97 3.71
CA VAL A 13 3.07 -0.88 4.37
C VAL A 13 3.75 0.42 3.96
N LEU A 14 3.07 1.24 3.17
CA LEU A 14 3.65 2.44 2.57
C LEU A 14 3.91 3.56 3.60
N GLY A 15 3.10 3.64 4.67
CA GLY A 15 3.21 4.69 5.70
C GLY A 15 2.69 6.07 5.29
N GLU A 16 2.22 6.20 4.04
CA GLU A 16 1.60 7.39 3.45
C GLU A 16 0.48 6.97 2.47
N THR A 17 -0.18 7.95 1.85
CA THR A 17 -1.22 7.69 0.83
C THR A 17 -0.63 7.06 -0.44
N ILE A 18 -1.47 6.46 -1.29
CA ILE A 18 -1.02 5.75 -2.49
C ILE A 18 -0.14 6.57 -3.46
N VAL A 19 -0.20 7.90 -3.42
CA VAL A 19 0.66 8.76 -4.25
C VAL A 19 2.15 8.71 -3.87
N GLY A 20 2.49 8.17 -2.70
CA GLY A 20 3.87 7.88 -2.31
C GLY A 20 4.46 6.64 -2.97
N LEU A 21 3.65 5.83 -3.65
CA LEU A 21 4.14 4.65 -4.35
C LEU A 21 4.93 5.07 -5.60
N THR A 22 6.22 4.73 -5.64
CA THR A 22 7.10 5.01 -6.77
C THR A 22 7.48 3.74 -7.55
N PRO A 23 7.92 3.85 -8.82
CA PRO A 23 8.43 2.70 -9.58
C PRO A 23 9.59 1.98 -8.89
N GLU A 24 10.45 2.71 -8.16
CA GLU A 24 11.57 2.14 -7.40
C GLU A 24 11.07 1.22 -6.28
N ILE A 25 10.05 1.65 -5.53
CA ILE A 25 9.42 0.84 -4.46
C ILE A 25 8.79 -0.43 -5.04
N ILE A 26 8.13 -0.33 -6.21
CA ILE A 26 7.55 -1.48 -6.90
C ILE A 26 8.62 -2.50 -7.27
N ALA A 27 9.76 -2.02 -7.80
CA ALA A 27 10.86 -2.87 -8.21
C ALA A 27 11.57 -3.52 -7.01
N GLU A 28 11.85 -2.76 -5.95
CA GLU A 28 12.50 -3.25 -4.72
C GLU A 28 11.69 -4.35 -4.04
N HIS A 29 10.37 -4.17 -3.93
CA HIS A 29 9.48 -5.11 -3.27
C HIS A 29 8.90 -6.19 -4.21
N GLN A 30 9.30 -6.19 -5.49
CA GLN A 30 8.82 -7.12 -6.52
C GLN A 30 7.29 -7.24 -6.56
N LEU A 31 6.60 -6.11 -6.42
CA LEU A 31 5.14 -6.10 -6.34
C LEU A 31 4.54 -6.50 -7.70
N GLN A 32 3.70 -7.53 -7.70
CA GLN A 32 3.10 -8.07 -8.93
C GLN A 32 1.66 -7.58 -9.15
N GLY A 33 1.09 -6.91 -8.16
CA GLY A 33 -0.27 -6.42 -8.18
C GLY A 33 -0.55 -5.56 -6.96
N LEU A 34 -1.60 -4.75 -7.07
CA LEU A 34 -2.00 -3.80 -6.04
C LEU A 34 -3.50 -3.98 -5.80
N ILE A 35 -3.86 -4.29 -4.56
CA ILE A 35 -5.26 -4.30 -4.09
C ILE A 35 -5.41 -3.08 -3.19
N LEU A 36 -6.26 -2.14 -3.58
CA LEU A 36 -6.54 -0.92 -2.84
C LEU A 36 -7.84 -1.07 -2.07
N ASP A 37 -7.80 -0.75 -0.77
CA ASP A 37 -9.00 -0.58 0.02
C ASP A 37 -9.52 0.86 -0.14
N VAL A 38 -10.67 1.01 -0.79
CA VAL A 38 -11.11 2.26 -1.42
C VAL A 38 -11.47 3.35 -0.40
N ASP A 39 -11.86 2.97 0.82
CA ASP A 39 -12.43 3.89 1.80
C ASP A 39 -11.37 4.78 2.49
N GLU A 40 -10.13 4.29 2.65
CA GLU A 40 -9.05 4.98 3.38
C GLU A 40 -7.76 5.19 2.57
N THR A 41 -7.64 4.63 1.36
CA THR A 41 -6.42 4.74 0.52
C THR A 41 -6.52 5.79 -0.59
N LEU A 42 -7.72 6.30 -0.88
CA LEU A 42 -7.93 7.36 -1.86
C LEU A 42 -7.64 8.73 -1.25
N VAL A 43 -6.82 9.52 -1.95
CA VAL A 43 -6.58 10.92 -1.59
C VAL A 43 -7.93 11.66 -1.62
N PRO A 44 -8.27 12.47 -0.60
CA PRO A 44 -9.46 13.32 -0.68
C PRO A 44 -9.38 14.16 -1.96
N LEU A 45 -10.46 14.16 -2.75
CA LEU A 45 -10.59 14.85 -4.05
C LEU A 45 -10.33 16.38 -3.99
N LYS A 46 -10.07 16.93 -2.80
CA LYS A 46 -9.60 18.29 -2.60
C LYS A 46 -8.30 18.25 -1.80
N GLN A 47 -7.18 18.35 -2.52
CA GLN A 47 -5.99 18.94 -1.94
C GLN A 47 -6.33 20.42 -1.68
N SER A 48 -6.52 20.79 -0.41
CA SER A 48 -6.54 22.19 -0.01
C SER A 48 -5.19 22.80 -0.38
N GLN A 49 -5.23 23.90 -1.15
CA GLN A 49 -4.07 24.75 -1.44
C GLN A 49 -3.36 25.21 -0.17
#